data_AF-A0A0J0YKK3-F1
#
_entry.id   AF-A0A0J0YKK3-F1
#
_cell.length_a   1.000
_cell.length_b   1.000
_cell.length_c   1.000
_cell.angle_alpha   90.00
_cell.angle_beta   90.00
_cell.angle_gamma   90.00
#
_symmetry.space_group_name_H-M   'P 1'
#
loop_
_entity.id
_entity.type
_entity.pdbx_description
1 polymer ?
#
loop_
_entity_poly.entity_id
_entity_poly.type
_entity_poly.pdbx_seq_one_letter_code
_entity_poly.pdbx_strand_id
1 'polypeptide(L)'
;MSNSTLQELNEEINEISDEIRKSLLSAIQHFNCWLNETNVSLKTFDIKNIIIEPYKNEDWIMKVNNNNRGEKIVSFNPYILKSCDYNFFEIVILHEFFHLVVQGVPNKDDATKVKDYFGSDFMSLIDIEADFYVALYLKEKKEFDIKTYWSTYFDGSKVFIDKWVRNKKFERFIGSVLTINKLFLSEDNSFDLYLPSISPVITENHMKVLVIKEKHISFEEINISYEDFKDIKNLYKKPSHLTFEGYYSVLKNFCIQALNVQDLSFTKN
;
A
#
# COMPACT_ATOMS: atom_id res chain seq x y z
N MET A 1 4.48 -10.67 -49.13
CA MET A 1 4.90 -11.42 -47.93
C MET A 1 5.50 -10.42 -46.96
N SER A 2 5.00 -10.09 -45.78
CA SER A 2 3.70 -10.22 -45.12
C SER A 2 3.71 -9.10 -44.06
N ASN A 3 2.93 -8.04 -44.29
CA ASN A 3 2.70 -6.93 -43.35
C ASN A 3 1.77 -7.37 -42.19
N SER A 4 2.05 -8.49 -41.54
CA SER A 4 1.07 -9.14 -40.64
C SER A 4 1.57 -9.40 -39.22
N THR A 5 2.58 -8.68 -38.73
CA THR A 5 3.14 -8.98 -37.39
C THR A 5 3.24 -7.77 -36.45
N LEU A 6 2.79 -6.59 -36.90
CA LEU A 6 2.69 -5.38 -36.08
C LEU A 6 1.24 -4.92 -35.85
N GLN A 7 0.27 -5.70 -36.33
CA GLN A 7 -1.16 -5.37 -36.28
C GLN A 7 -2.00 -6.33 -35.39
N GLU A 8 -1.37 -7.36 -34.81
CA GLU A 8 -2.06 -8.42 -34.05
C GLU A 8 -1.78 -8.41 -32.54
N LEU A 9 -1.08 -7.40 -32.02
CA LEU A 9 -1.05 -7.08 -30.58
C LEU A 9 -1.97 -5.90 -30.24
N ASN A 10 -3.07 -5.75 -31.00
CA ASN A 10 -4.28 -5.08 -30.52
C ASN A 10 -5.05 -6.05 -29.59
N GLU A 11 -4.39 -6.54 -28.54
CA GLU A 11 -5.05 -7.37 -27.53
C GLU A 11 -6.02 -6.49 -26.74
N GLU A 12 -7.29 -6.76 -26.98
CA GLU A 12 -8.51 -6.26 -26.37
C GLU A 12 -8.29 -5.51 -25.04
N ILE A 13 -8.65 -4.22 -25.07
CA ILE A 13 -9.00 -3.52 -23.86
C ILE A 13 -10.31 -4.14 -23.39
N ASN A 14 -10.18 -5.21 -22.61
CA ASN A 14 -11.30 -5.76 -21.88
C ASN A 14 -11.78 -4.66 -20.94
N GLU A 15 -12.90 -4.05 -21.30
CA GLU A 15 -13.70 -3.27 -20.38
C GLU A 15 -13.89 -4.10 -19.11
N ILE A 16 -13.65 -3.49 -17.94
CA ILE A 16 -14.04 -4.15 -16.69
C ILE A 16 -15.55 -4.35 -16.70
N SER A 17 -16.01 -5.47 -16.16
CA SER A 17 -17.45 -5.70 -16.06
C SER A 17 -18.12 -4.62 -15.22
N ASP A 18 -19.39 -4.31 -15.53
CA ASP A 18 -20.18 -3.36 -14.74
C ASP A 18 -20.29 -3.79 -13.27
N GLU A 19 -20.23 -5.09 -12.99
CA GLU A 19 -20.22 -5.64 -11.64
C GLU A 19 -18.95 -5.23 -10.87
N ILE A 20 -17.77 -5.40 -11.48
CA ILE A 20 -16.49 -4.97 -10.89
C ILE A 20 -16.50 -3.46 -10.68
N ARG A 21 -16.95 -2.69 -11.67
CA ARG A 21 -17.06 -1.22 -11.58
C ARG A 21 -17.94 -0.79 -10.41
N LYS A 22 -19.15 -1.34 -10.30
CA LYS A 22 -20.08 -1.05 -9.20
C LYS A 22 -19.51 -1.45 -7.85
N SER A 23 -18.85 -2.61 -7.78
CA SER A 23 -18.22 -3.09 -6.56
C SER A 23 -17.10 -2.16 -6.09
N LEU A 24 -16.24 -1.69 -6.99
CA LEU A 24 -15.18 -0.73 -6.65
C LEU A 24 -15.73 0.62 -6.23
N LEU A 25 -16.73 1.17 -6.92
CA LEU A 25 -17.38 2.42 -6.52
C LEU A 25 -18.02 2.29 -5.12
N SER A 26 -18.65 1.15 -4.84
CA SER A 26 -19.20 0.83 -3.53
C SER A 26 -18.11 0.76 -2.45
N ALA A 27 -16.98 0.10 -2.73
CA ALA A 27 -15.84 0.02 -1.82
C ALA A 27 -15.27 1.42 -1.49
N ILE A 28 -15.08 2.27 -2.50
CA ILE A 28 -14.63 3.65 -2.31
C ILE A 28 -15.65 4.44 -1.48
N GLN A 29 -16.94 4.28 -1.75
CA GLN A 29 -17.99 4.95 -1.01
C GLN A 29 -18.00 4.54 0.48
N HIS A 30 -17.95 3.24 0.76
CA HIS A 30 -17.90 2.73 2.13
C HIS A 30 -16.65 3.20 2.87
N PHE A 31 -15.49 3.20 2.19
CA PHE A 31 -14.25 3.70 2.76
C PHE A 31 -14.31 5.21 3.05
N ASN A 32 -14.85 6.02 2.12
CA ASN A 32 -15.06 7.45 2.32
C ASN A 32 -16.00 7.74 3.51
N CYS A 33 -17.09 6.98 3.64
CA CYS A 33 -17.98 7.07 4.80
C CYS A 33 -17.25 6.73 6.10
N TRP A 34 -16.51 5.61 6.13
CA TRP A 34 -15.75 5.19 7.30
C TRP A 34 -14.68 6.21 7.72
N LEU A 35 -13.95 6.80 6.77
CA LEU A 35 -12.96 7.87 7.05
C LEU A 35 -13.61 9.10 7.70
N ASN A 36 -14.85 9.43 7.32
CA ASN A 36 -15.60 10.54 7.93
C ASN A 36 -16.12 10.15 9.32
N GLU A 37 -16.67 8.93 9.48
CA GLU A 37 -17.16 8.41 10.77
C GLU A 37 -16.06 8.34 11.83
N THR A 38 -14.84 8.01 11.41
CA THR A 38 -13.65 7.91 12.27
C THR A 38 -12.90 9.23 12.44
N ASN A 39 -13.40 10.33 11.85
CA ASN A 39 -12.79 11.67 11.86
C ASN A 39 -11.36 11.73 11.28
N VAL A 40 -11.01 10.80 10.39
CA VAL A 40 -9.72 10.83 9.66
C VAL A 40 -9.79 11.85 8.52
N SER A 41 -10.95 11.97 7.87
CA SER A 41 -11.23 13.00 6.88
C SER A 41 -12.35 13.93 7.36
N LEU A 42 -12.17 15.23 7.17
CA LEU A 42 -13.23 16.24 7.31
C LEU A 42 -13.95 16.52 5.99
N LYS A 43 -13.50 15.89 4.89
CA LYS A 43 -13.98 16.13 3.53
C LYS A 43 -14.69 14.89 3.02
N THR A 44 -15.95 15.07 2.64
CA THR A 44 -16.67 14.06 1.86
C THR A 44 -16.45 14.31 0.37
N PHE A 45 -15.89 13.33 -0.33
CA PHE A 45 -15.79 13.36 -1.79
C PHE A 45 -17.08 12.83 -2.44
N ASP A 46 -17.60 13.52 -3.47
CA ASP A 46 -18.77 13.03 -4.21
C ASP A 46 -18.36 11.90 -5.16
N ILE A 47 -18.84 10.69 -4.86
CA ILE A 47 -18.57 9.47 -5.64
C ILE A 47 -19.06 9.60 -7.09
N LYS A 48 -20.05 10.47 -7.37
CA LYS A 48 -20.51 10.73 -8.75
C LYS A 48 -19.42 11.30 -9.65
N ASN A 49 -18.37 11.88 -9.07
CA ASN A 49 -17.23 12.42 -9.80
C ASN A 49 -16.10 11.39 -9.97
N ILE A 50 -16.32 10.12 -9.63
CA ILE A 50 -15.34 9.04 -9.81
C ILE A 50 -15.68 8.25 -11.07
N ILE A 51 -14.68 8.06 -11.93
CA ILE A 51 -14.76 7.30 -13.18
C ILE A 51 -13.80 6.11 -13.07
N ILE A 52 -14.27 4.90 -13.33
CA ILE A 52 -13.44 3.69 -13.38
C ILE A 52 -13.58 3.06 -14.76
N GLU A 53 -12.64 3.41 -15.63
CA GLU A 53 -12.63 2.98 -17.02
C GLU A 53 -11.19 2.80 -17.51
N PRO A 54 -10.92 1.80 -18.36
CA PRO A 54 -9.59 1.62 -18.92
C PRO A 54 -9.23 2.77 -19.87
N TYR A 55 -8.09 3.42 -19.63
CA TYR A 55 -7.55 4.44 -20.53
C TYR A 55 -6.49 3.80 -21.43
N LYS A 56 -6.72 3.89 -22.75
CA LYS A 56 -5.88 3.22 -23.76
C LYS A 56 -4.44 3.74 -23.67
N ASN A 57 -3.48 2.82 -23.50
CA ASN A 57 -2.04 3.08 -23.51
C ASN A 57 -1.51 3.95 -22.35
N GLU A 58 -2.23 4.04 -21.23
CA GLU A 58 -1.77 4.78 -20.06
C GLU A 58 -1.53 3.84 -18.86
N ASP A 59 -0.44 4.07 -18.12
CA ASP A 59 0.05 3.22 -17.02
C ASP A 59 -0.10 3.86 -15.63
N TRP A 60 -0.90 4.92 -15.51
CA TRP A 60 -1.24 5.51 -14.21
C TRP A 60 -2.36 4.73 -13.51
N ILE A 61 -2.47 4.84 -12.19
CA ILE A 61 -3.51 4.18 -11.37
C ILE A 61 -4.65 5.13 -11.08
N MET A 62 -4.34 6.34 -10.58
CA MET A 62 -5.29 7.42 -10.34
C MET A 62 -4.87 8.71 -11.07
N LYS A 63 -5.86 9.49 -11.53
CA LYS A 63 -5.66 10.83 -12.08
C LYS A 63 -6.79 11.75 -11.65
N VAL A 64 -6.45 12.97 -11.24
CA VAL A 64 -7.45 13.96 -10.81
C VAL A 64 -7.35 15.22 -11.66
N ASN A 65 -8.45 15.52 -12.36
CA ASN A 65 -8.59 16.67 -13.23
C ASN A 65 -9.72 17.57 -12.73
N ASN A 66 -9.66 18.86 -13.04
CA ASN A 66 -10.81 19.75 -12.82
C ASN A 66 -11.69 19.74 -14.07
N ASN A 67 -12.99 19.68 -13.89
CA ASN A 67 -13.95 19.89 -14.98
C ASN A 67 -14.08 21.40 -15.29
N ASN A 68 -14.81 21.72 -16.35
CA ASN A 68 -15.04 23.10 -16.80
C ASN A 68 -15.80 23.98 -15.77
N ARG A 69 -16.32 23.39 -14.69
CA ARG A 69 -16.99 24.06 -13.57
C ARG A 69 -16.11 24.15 -12.32
N GLY A 70 -14.87 23.69 -12.37
CA GLY A 70 -13.93 23.66 -11.25
C GLY A 70 -14.13 22.50 -10.27
N GLU A 71 -15.02 21.55 -10.57
CA GLU A 71 -15.20 20.35 -9.75
C GLU A 71 -14.15 19.30 -10.11
N LYS A 72 -13.64 18.58 -9.12
CA LYS A 72 -12.64 17.53 -9.32
C LYS A 72 -13.31 16.26 -9.87
N ILE A 73 -12.85 15.78 -11.02
CA ILE A 73 -13.13 14.46 -11.56
C ILE A 73 -11.93 13.56 -11.25
N VAL A 74 -12.20 12.41 -10.65
CA VAL A 74 -11.20 11.40 -10.30
C VAL A 74 -11.38 10.22 -11.23
N SER A 75 -10.32 9.85 -11.94
CA SER A 75 -10.32 8.67 -12.79
C SER A 75 -9.41 7.61 -12.18
N PHE A 76 -9.86 6.36 -12.17
CA PHE A 76 -9.05 5.17 -11.87
C PHE A 76 -8.91 4.31 -13.12
N ASN A 77 -7.68 3.88 -13.41
CA ASN A 77 -7.40 3.01 -14.54
C ASN A 77 -7.18 1.56 -14.05
N PRO A 78 -8.09 0.63 -14.38
CA PRO A 78 -8.02 -0.75 -13.94
C PRO A 78 -7.00 -1.63 -14.66
N TYR A 79 -6.02 -1.06 -15.37
CA TYR A 79 -5.11 -1.84 -16.22
C TYR A 79 -4.37 -2.95 -15.46
N ILE A 80 -4.05 -2.75 -14.16
CA ILE A 80 -3.36 -3.75 -13.33
C ILE A 80 -4.23 -4.94 -12.93
N LEU A 81 -5.57 -4.86 -13.02
CA LEU A 81 -6.47 -6.00 -12.76
C LEU A 81 -6.20 -7.20 -13.67
N LYS A 82 -5.56 -6.99 -14.83
CA LYS A 82 -5.14 -8.09 -15.71
C LYS A 82 -4.04 -8.96 -15.10
N SER A 83 -3.34 -8.46 -14.08
CA SER A 83 -2.16 -9.10 -13.51
C SER A 83 -2.26 -9.38 -12.01
N CYS A 84 -3.29 -8.88 -11.33
CA CYS A 84 -3.55 -9.13 -9.91
C CYS A 84 -5.00 -9.56 -9.68
N ASP A 85 -5.29 -10.00 -8.46
CA ASP A 85 -6.66 -10.27 -8.04
C ASP A 85 -7.45 -8.98 -7.76
N TYR A 86 -8.77 -9.12 -7.67
CA TYR A 86 -9.67 -8.02 -7.38
C TYR A 86 -9.36 -7.37 -6.01
N ASN A 87 -9.08 -8.19 -5.00
CA ASN A 87 -8.88 -7.72 -3.64
C ASN A 87 -7.63 -6.82 -3.53
N PHE A 88 -6.52 -7.21 -4.15
CA PHE A 88 -5.32 -6.38 -4.17
C PHE A 88 -5.55 -5.09 -4.94
N PHE A 89 -6.27 -5.15 -6.06
CA PHE A 89 -6.62 -3.93 -6.78
C PHE A 89 -7.51 -2.98 -5.99
N GLU A 90 -8.48 -3.53 -5.23
CA GLU A 90 -9.29 -2.74 -4.31
C GLU A 90 -8.40 -2.01 -3.29
N ILE A 91 -7.45 -2.72 -2.65
CA ILE A 91 -6.48 -2.13 -1.72
C ILE A 91 -5.72 -0.97 -2.36
N VAL A 92 -5.22 -1.16 -3.59
CA VAL A 92 -4.50 -0.11 -4.34
C VAL A 92 -5.40 1.11 -4.59
N ILE A 93 -6.66 0.90 -5.01
CA ILE A 93 -7.61 2.01 -5.20
C ILE A 93 -7.88 2.75 -3.90
N LEU A 94 -8.09 2.04 -2.79
CA LEU A 94 -8.35 2.67 -1.49
C LEU A 94 -7.13 3.48 -1.00
N HIS A 95 -5.92 2.97 -1.23
CA HIS A 95 -4.67 3.68 -0.93
C HIS A 95 -4.56 5.00 -1.71
N GLU A 96 -4.76 4.96 -3.02
CA GLU A 96 -4.72 6.16 -3.86
C GLU A 96 -5.87 7.13 -3.50
N PHE A 97 -7.06 6.61 -3.21
CA PHE A 97 -8.18 7.43 -2.76
C PHE A 97 -7.90 8.11 -1.42
N PHE A 98 -7.17 7.46 -0.50
CA PHE A 98 -6.72 8.07 0.75
C PHE A 98 -5.81 9.29 0.50
N HIS A 99 -4.83 9.16 -0.41
CA HIS A 99 -3.97 10.28 -0.81
C HIS A 99 -4.78 11.48 -1.32
N LEU A 100 -5.86 11.22 -2.07
CA LEU A 100 -6.75 12.27 -2.56
C LEU A 100 -7.49 12.99 -1.43
N VAL A 101 -8.17 12.25 -0.55
CA VAL A 101 -9.15 12.84 0.38
C VAL A 101 -8.53 13.38 1.65
N VAL A 102 -7.49 12.71 2.17
CA VAL A 102 -6.85 13.07 3.45
C VAL A 102 -5.62 13.94 3.21
N GLN A 103 -4.69 13.48 2.38
CA GLN A 103 -3.38 14.11 2.27
C GLN A 103 -3.34 15.19 1.17
N GLY A 104 -4.28 15.16 0.22
CA GLY A 104 -4.34 16.11 -0.89
C GLY A 104 -3.20 15.96 -1.89
N VAL A 105 -2.68 14.74 -2.08
CA VAL A 105 -1.58 14.40 -3.01
C VAL A 105 -2.06 13.45 -4.11
N PRO A 106 -3.07 13.81 -4.92
CA PRO A 106 -3.70 12.86 -5.84
C PRO A 106 -2.93 12.63 -7.15
N ASN A 107 -2.00 13.52 -7.52
CA ASN A 107 -1.28 13.43 -8.78
C ASN A 107 0.23 13.29 -8.57
N LYS A 108 0.91 12.75 -9.58
CA LYS A 108 2.38 12.61 -9.60
C LYS A 108 3.12 13.94 -9.41
N ASP A 109 2.57 15.03 -9.94
CA ASP A 109 3.14 16.37 -9.78
C ASP A 109 3.07 16.86 -8.33
N ASP A 110 1.98 16.52 -7.62
CA ASP A 110 1.83 16.83 -6.19
C ASP A 110 2.84 16.02 -5.37
N ALA A 111 2.96 14.72 -5.66
CA ALA A 111 3.96 13.87 -5.01
C ALA A 111 5.41 14.33 -5.28
N THR A 112 5.68 14.89 -6.46
CA THR A 112 6.98 15.48 -6.80
C THR A 112 7.25 16.72 -5.97
N LYS A 113 6.28 17.64 -5.87
CA LYS A 113 6.40 18.82 -5.00
C LYS A 113 6.64 18.44 -3.54
N VAL A 114 5.90 17.46 -3.02
CA VAL A 114 6.09 16.97 -1.64
C VAL A 114 7.52 16.49 -1.43
N LYS A 115 8.08 15.72 -2.37
CA LYS A 115 9.48 15.26 -2.31
C LYS A 115 10.47 16.42 -2.40
N ASP A 116 10.22 17.40 -3.24
CA ASP A 116 11.09 18.56 -3.42
C ASP A 116 11.11 19.45 -2.18
N TYR A 117 9.97 19.61 -1.49
CA TYR A 117 9.84 20.46 -0.31
C TYR A 117 10.20 19.77 1.01
N PHE A 118 9.87 18.48 1.17
CA PHE A 118 9.97 17.76 2.45
C PHE A 118 10.87 16.52 2.40
N GLY A 119 11.39 16.18 1.21
CA GLY A 119 12.27 15.04 1.01
C GLY A 119 11.54 13.71 0.81
N SER A 120 12.30 12.69 0.42
CA SER A 120 11.76 11.36 0.12
C SER A 120 11.22 10.61 1.34
N ASP A 121 11.73 10.91 2.53
CA ASP A 121 11.32 10.23 3.77
C ASP A 121 9.90 10.62 4.18
N PHE A 122 9.55 11.89 3.99
CA PHE A 122 8.19 12.35 4.22
C PHE A 122 7.19 11.71 3.25
N MET A 123 7.58 11.51 1.98
CA MET A 123 6.74 10.76 1.05
C MET A 123 6.57 9.29 1.47
N SER A 124 7.64 8.63 1.93
CA SER A 124 7.53 7.27 2.46
C SER A 124 6.54 7.21 3.62
N LEU A 125 6.55 8.19 4.51
CA LEU A 125 5.63 8.26 5.63
C LEU A 125 4.17 8.43 5.17
N ILE A 126 3.91 9.30 4.20
CA ILE A 126 2.59 9.51 3.60
C ILE A 126 2.03 8.20 3.02
N ASP A 127 2.86 7.44 2.31
CA ASP A 127 2.47 6.12 1.77
C ASP A 127 2.21 5.09 2.89
N ILE A 128 3.05 5.07 3.93
CA ILE A 128 2.88 4.16 5.10
C ILE A 128 1.59 4.48 5.85
N GLU A 129 1.26 5.76 6.00
CA GLU A 129 -0.01 6.20 6.60
C GLU A 129 -1.22 5.73 5.78
N ALA A 130 -1.16 5.88 4.45
CA ALA A 130 -2.21 5.37 3.57
C ALA A 130 -2.37 3.85 3.69
N ASP A 131 -1.26 3.10 3.69
CA ASP A 131 -1.27 1.65 3.94
C ASP A 131 -1.89 1.30 5.31
N PHE A 132 -1.58 2.05 6.37
CA PHE A 132 -2.13 1.85 7.71
C PHE A 132 -3.65 2.01 7.72
N TYR A 133 -4.19 3.11 7.18
CA TYR A 133 -5.62 3.37 7.24
C TYR A 133 -6.42 2.41 6.36
N VAL A 134 -5.87 1.99 5.22
CA VAL A 134 -6.49 0.93 4.41
C VAL A 134 -6.49 -0.39 5.20
N ALA A 135 -5.38 -0.79 5.81
CA ALA A 135 -5.31 -1.99 6.63
C ALA A 135 -6.29 -1.96 7.82
N LEU A 136 -6.41 -0.81 8.50
CA LEU A 136 -7.34 -0.60 9.61
C LEU A 136 -8.80 -0.74 9.15
N TYR A 137 -9.16 -0.13 8.02
CA TYR A 137 -10.48 -0.29 7.43
C TYR A 137 -10.79 -1.76 7.10
N LEU A 138 -9.85 -2.47 6.48
CA LEU A 138 -10.03 -3.89 6.14
C LEU A 138 -10.20 -4.75 7.40
N LYS A 139 -9.42 -4.48 8.46
CA LYS A 139 -9.54 -5.16 9.76
C LYS A 139 -10.92 -4.91 10.38
N GLU A 140 -11.37 -3.66 10.45
CA GLU A 140 -12.60 -3.29 11.15
C GLU A 140 -13.89 -3.58 10.38
N LYS A 141 -13.87 -3.44 9.05
CA LYS A 141 -15.09 -3.47 8.22
C LYS A 141 -15.18 -4.68 7.31
N LYS A 142 -14.05 -5.30 6.97
CA LYS A 142 -14.01 -6.51 6.12
C LYS A 142 -13.51 -7.74 6.88
N GLU A 143 -13.29 -7.62 8.19
CA GLU A 143 -12.85 -8.71 9.07
C GLU A 143 -11.58 -9.40 8.57
N PHE A 144 -10.69 -8.65 7.91
CA PHE A 144 -9.40 -9.21 7.51
C PHE A 144 -8.64 -9.60 8.78
N ASP A 145 -8.04 -10.79 8.77
CA ASP A 145 -6.95 -11.12 9.66
C ASP A 145 -5.60 -10.81 8.96
N ILE A 146 -4.52 -10.91 9.73
CA ILE A 146 -3.19 -10.60 9.23
C ILE A 146 -2.74 -11.54 8.10
N LYS A 147 -3.20 -12.80 8.12
CA LYS A 147 -2.85 -13.81 7.11
C LYS A 147 -3.56 -13.50 5.79
N THR A 148 -4.84 -13.13 5.85
CA THR A 148 -5.67 -12.71 4.72
C THR A 148 -5.08 -11.45 4.08
N TYR A 149 -4.73 -10.45 4.88
CA TYR A 149 -4.09 -9.22 4.40
C TYR A 149 -2.79 -9.52 3.63
N TRP A 150 -1.88 -10.29 4.22
CA TRP A 150 -0.61 -10.62 3.57
C TRP A 150 -0.76 -11.58 2.40
N SER A 151 -1.79 -12.43 2.38
CA SER A 151 -2.11 -13.26 1.21
C SER A 151 -2.47 -12.38 0.01
N THR A 152 -3.31 -11.38 0.21
CA THR A 152 -3.67 -10.41 -0.84
C THR A 152 -2.44 -9.62 -1.31
N TYR A 153 -1.58 -9.15 -0.40
CA TYR A 153 -0.33 -8.47 -0.77
C TYR A 153 0.66 -9.39 -1.50
N PHE A 154 0.75 -10.66 -1.12
CA PHE A 154 1.60 -11.63 -1.77
C PHE A 154 1.23 -11.81 -3.25
N ASP A 155 -0.06 -11.88 -3.56
CA ASP A 155 -0.51 -11.96 -4.96
C ASP A 155 -0.21 -10.68 -5.74
N GLY A 156 -0.40 -9.52 -5.13
CA GLY A 156 -0.02 -8.23 -5.72
C GLY A 156 1.48 -8.03 -5.93
N SER A 157 2.32 -8.60 -5.07
CA SER A 157 3.79 -8.47 -5.14
C SER A 157 4.39 -9.01 -6.45
N LYS A 158 3.67 -9.89 -7.15
CA LYS A 158 4.05 -10.45 -8.44
C LYS A 158 3.88 -9.45 -9.59
N VAL A 159 3.05 -8.43 -9.43
CA VAL A 159 2.79 -7.39 -10.44
C VAL A 159 3.85 -6.30 -10.41
N PHE A 160 4.27 -5.87 -9.22
CA PHE A 160 5.17 -4.74 -9.04
C PHE A 160 6.64 -5.16 -8.82
N ILE A 161 7.19 -5.94 -9.76
CA ILE A 161 8.58 -6.39 -9.66
C ILE A 161 9.55 -5.25 -10.03
N ASP A 162 10.19 -4.67 -9.02
CA ASP A 162 11.30 -3.72 -9.22
C ASP A 162 12.60 -4.46 -9.52
N LYS A 163 13.10 -4.34 -10.76
CA LYS A 163 14.44 -4.88 -11.14
C LYS A 163 15.58 -4.30 -10.29
N TRP A 164 15.41 -3.06 -9.82
CA TRP A 164 16.37 -2.32 -9.01
C TRP A 164 15.70 -1.80 -7.74
N VAL A 165 15.98 -2.47 -6.63
CA VAL A 165 15.46 -2.09 -5.31
C VAL A 165 16.22 -0.86 -4.80
N ARG A 166 15.58 0.30 -4.92
CA ARG A 166 16.05 1.55 -4.32
C ARG A 166 15.86 1.49 -2.80
N ASN A 167 16.86 1.94 -2.04
CA ASN A 167 16.84 1.89 -0.57
C ASN A 167 15.55 2.48 0.02
N LYS A 168 15.12 3.66 -0.43
CA LYS A 168 13.91 4.34 0.07
C LYS A 168 12.61 3.54 -0.16
N LYS A 169 12.49 2.83 -1.29
CA LYS A 169 11.33 1.95 -1.54
C LYS A 169 11.32 0.76 -0.58
N PHE A 170 12.49 0.22 -0.28
CA PHE A 170 12.63 -0.90 0.64
C PHE A 170 12.44 -0.48 2.11
N GLU A 171 12.94 0.69 2.51
CA GLU A 171 12.63 1.31 3.80
C GLU A 171 11.12 1.51 3.95
N ARG A 172 10.44 2.08 2.94
CA ARG A 172 8.98 2.20 2.93
C ARG A 172 8.30 0.85 3.14
N PHE A 173 8.74 -0.18 2.42
CA PHE A 173 8.20 -1.54 2.57
C PHE A 173 8.36 -2.08 4.00
N ILE A 174 9.55 -1.95 4.60
CA ILE A 174 9.78 -2.34 6.01
C ILE A 174 8.85 -1.54 6.93
N GLY A 175 8.70 -0.23 6.67
CA GLY A 175 7.81 0.65 7.43
C GLY A 175 6.36 0.18 7.40
N SER A 176 5.82 -0.11 6.20
CA SER A 176 4.47 -0.67 6.04
C SER A 176 4.35 -2.02 6.74
N VAL A 177 5.33 -2.93 6.57
CA VAL A 177 5.34 -4.25 7.23
C VAL A 177 5.22 -4.11 8.75
N LEU A 178 6.07 -3.29 9.38
CA LEU A 178 6.06 -3.11 10.84
C LEU A 178 4.76 -2.45 11.31
N THR A 179 4.33 -1.39 10.63
CA THR A 179 3.11 -0.62 10.92
C THR A 179 1.87 -1.51 10.87
N ILE A 180 1.70 -2.25 9.78
CA ILE A 180 0.55 -3.14 9.56
C ILE A 180 0.58 -4.30 10.55
N ASN A 181 1.73 -4.97 10.74
CA ASN A 181 1.80 -6.08 11.69
C ASN A 181 1.50 -5.60 13.11
N LYS A 182 2.03 -4.45 13.53
CA LYS A 182 1.72 -3.86 14.84
C LYS A 182 0.22 -3.60 15.01
N LEU A 183 -0.44 -3.04 13.98
CA LEU A 183 -1.88 -2.83 13.96
C LEU A 183 -2.66 -4.13 14.17
N PHE A 184 -2.32 -5.20 13.44
CA PHE A 184 -3.02 -6.48 13.55
C PHE A 184 -2.75 -7.21 14.88
N LEU A 185 -1.58 -7.01 15.48
CA LEU A 185 -1.20 -7.60 16.76
C LEU A 185 -1.76 -6.84 17.97
N SER A 186 -2.17 -5.59 17.78
CA SER A 186 -2.74 -4.75 18.83
C SER A 186 -4.24 -4.97 18.97
N GLU A 187 -4.71 -5.12 20.22
CA GLU A 187 -6.15 -5.15 20.54
C GLU A 187 -6.79 -3.77 20.36
N ASP A 188 -6.04 -2.70 20.68
CA ASP A 188 -6.54 -1.32 20.71
C ASP A 188 -6.31 -0.53 19.41
N ASN A 189 -6.02 -1.21 18.28
CA ASN A 189 -5.74 -0.57 16.98
C ASN A 189 -4.71 0.58 17.07
N SER A 190 -3.55 0.31 17.69
CA SER A 190 -2.51 1.32 17.91
C SER A 190 -2.04 2.01 16.62
N PHE A 191 -2.10 3.34 16.59
CA PHE A 191 -1.51 4.16 15.53
C PHE A 191 -0.01 4.31 15.74
N ASP A 192 0.77 3.39 15.18
CA ASP A 192 2.23 3.42 15.19
C ASP A 192 2.74 3.36 13.73
N LEU A 193 3.19 4.49 13.18
CA LEU A 193 3.82 4.52 11.85
C LEU A 193 5.34 4.40 11.99
N TYR A 194 5.91 3.35 11.42
CA TYR A 194 7.35 3.08 11.46
C TYR A 194 8.03 3.62 10.20
N LEU A 195 8.95 4.57 10.35
CA LEU A 195 9.80 5.09 9.30
C LEU A 195 11.26 4.62 9.53
N PRO A 196 11.64 3.47 8.97
CA PRO A 196 12.98 2.93 9.15
C PRO A 196 14.00 3.68 8.29
N SER A 197 15.24 3.77 8.79
CA SER A 197 16.37 4.28 8.03
C SER A 197 17.48 3.24 7.97
N ILE A 198 17.77 2.78 6.76
CA ILE A 198 18.98 2.02 6.41
C ILE A 198 20.13 3.03 6.34
N SER A 199 20.49 3.58 7.49
CA SER A 199 21.78 4.25 7.65
C SER A 199 22.90 3.23 7.40
N PRO A 200 24.09 3.64 6.90
CA PRO A 200 25.25 2.75 6.80
C PRO A 200 25.68 2.14 8.16
N VAL A 201 25.10 2.59 9.27
CA VAL A 201 25.27 2.02 10.61
C VAL A 201 24.14 1.03 10.92
N ILE A 202 23.90 0.05 10.04
CA ILE A 202 23.34 -1.22 10.53
C ILE A 202 24.46 -1.79 11.40
N THR A 203 24.25 -1.80 12.71
CA THR A 203 25.08 -2.64 13.56
C THR A 203 24.61 -4.09 13.35
N GLU A 204 25.41 -5.06 13.73
CA GLU A 204 25.12 -6.47 13.45
C GLU A 204 23.73 -6.92 13.94
N ASN A 205 23.12 -6.22 14.92
CA ASN A 205 21.93 -6.65 15.65
C ASN A 205 20.82 -5.59 15.85
N HIS A 206 20.94 -4.36 15.36
CA HIS A 206 19.85 -3.37 15.49
C HIS A 206 19.73 -2.38 14.32
N MET A 207 18.52 -1.85 14.13
CA MET A 207 18.21 -0.77 13.19
C MET A 207 17.51 0.38 13.91
N LYS A 208 17.90 1.60 13.57
CA LYS A 208 17.23 2.81 14.06
C LYS A 208 15.98 3.09 13.25
N VAL A 209 14.88 3.35 13.94
CA VAL A 209 13.59 3.67 13.34
C VAL A 209 13.02 4.92 14.00
N LEU A 210 12.37 5.75 13.17
CA LEU A 210 11.53 6.82 13.68
C LEU A 210 10.10 6.26 13.77
N VAL A 211 9.47 6.40 14.93
CA VAL A 211 8.10 5.92 15.16
C VAL A 211 7.20 7.11 15.46
N ILE A 212 6.14 7.25 14.68
CA ILE A 212 5.11 8.26 14.89
C ILE A 212 3.93 7.61 15.61
N LYS A 213 3.65 8.08 16.81
CA LYS A 213 2.58 7.60 17.69
C LYS A 213 1.60 8.72 17.95
N GLU A 214 0.45 8.70 17.29
CA GLU A 214 -0.60 9.74 17.29
C GLU A 214 -0.10 11.20 17.35
N LYS A 215 0.28 11.68 18.54
CA LYS A 215 0.69 13.06 18.84
C LYS A 215 2.19 13.25 19.03
N HIS A 216 2.98 12.18 18.96
CA HIS A 216 4.39 12.19 19.30
C HIS A 216 5.24 11.51 18.23
N ILE A 217 6.44 12.06 18.03
CA ILE A 217 7.50 11.43 17.26
C ILE A 217 8.53 10.92 18.26
N SER A 218 8.90 9.65 18.11
CA SER A 218 9.89 8.97 18.95
C SER A 218 10.98 8.33 18.10
N PHE A 219 12.20 8.30 18.63
CA PHE A 219 13.31 7.56 18.05
C PHE A 219 13.43 6.25 18.82
N GLU A 220 13.30 5.14 18.12
CA GLU A 220 13.37 3.80 18.69
C GLU A 220 14.44 2.98 17.97
N GLU A 221 14.82 1.87 18.59
CA GLU A 221 15.70 0.87 18.00
C GLU A 221 14.94 -0.45 17.95
N ILE A 222 14.92 -1.09 16.77
CA ILE A 222 14.36 -2.43 16.60
C ILE A 222 15.49 -3.45 16.56
N ASN A 223 15.26 -4.58 17.23
CA ASN A 223 16.22 -5.68 17.28
C ASN A 223 16.09 -6.51 16.01
N ILE A 224 16.95 -6.23 15.03
CA ILE A 224 17.02 -7.00 13.79
C ILE A 224 18.47 -7.34 13.50
N SER A 225 18.76 -8.62 13.27
CA SER A 225 20.09 -9.03 12.84
C SER A 225 20.32 -8.70 11.37
N TYR A 226 21.58 -8.69 10.97
CA TYR A 226 21.95 -8.58 9.56
C TYR A 226 21.33 -9.69 8.68
N GLU A 227 21.14 -10.90 9.21
CA GLU A 227 20.50 -11.99 8.46
C GLU A 227 18.99 -11.77 8.32
N ASP A 228 18.29 -11.29 9.35
CA ASP A 228 16.87 -10.93 9.24
C ASP A 228 16.66 -9.83 8.17
N PHE A 229 17.58 -8.87 8.11
CA PHE A 229 17.58 -7.83 7.07
C PHE A 229 17.82 -8.39 5.66
N LYS A 230 18.71 -9.38 5.51
CA LYS A 230 18.92 -10.05 4.22
C LYS A 230 17.68 -10.82 3.80
N ASP A 231 17.04 -11.53 4.71
CA ASP A 231 15.86 -12.33 4.43
C ASP A 231 14.69 -11.46 3.98
N ILE A 232 14.39 -10.38 4.71
CA ILE A 232 13.33 -9.44 4.32
C ILE A 232 13.65 -8.72 2.99
N LYS A 233 14.93 -8.44 2.72
CA LYS A 233 15.39 -7.89 1.44
C LYS A 233 15.25 -8.88 0.28
N ASN A 234 15.53 -10.16 0.52
CA ASN A 234 15.36 -11.22 -0.47
C ASN A 234 13.88 -11.45 -0.77
N LEU A 235 13.03 -11.46 0.26
CA LEU A 235 11.58 -11.50 0.13
C LEU A 235 11.06 -10.35 -0.74
N TYR A 236 11.51 -9.12 -0.50
CA TYR A 236 11.11 -7.97 -1.31
C TYR A 236 11.58 -8.07 -2.78
N LYS A 237 12.81 -8.57 -3.01
CA LYS A 237 13.38 -8.68 -4.36
C LYS A 237 12.76 -9.78 -5.21
N LYS A 238 12.41 -10.91 -4.59
CA LYS A 238 12.02 -12.13 -5.28
C LYS A 238 10.84 -12.82 -4.56
N PRO A 239 9.70 -12.14 -4.38
CA PRO A 239 8.56 -12.74 -3.68
C PRO A 239 8.03 -13.98 -4.42
N SER A 240 8.11 -14.00 -5.75
CA SER A 240 7.67 -15.12 -6.59
C SER A 240 8.45 -16.43 -6.42
N HIS A 241 9.60 -16.40 -5.73
CA HIS A 241 10.37 -17.60 -5.43
C HIS A 241 9.85 -18.36 -4.19
N LEU A 242 8.92 -17.77 -3.46
CA LEU A 242 8.33 -18.33 -2.25
C LEU A 242 6.90 -18.81 -2.53
N THR A 243 6.46 -19.80 -1.75
CA THR A 243 5.03 -20.02 -1.54
C THR A 243 4.50 -18.92 -0.61
N PHE A 244 3.18 -18.73 -0.55
CA PHE A 244 2.59 -17.80 0.42
C PHE A 244 3.03 -18.13 1.86
N GLU A 245 3.04 -19.40 2.26
CA GLU A 245 3.49 -19.80 3.60
C GLU A 245 4.95 -19.43 3.87
N GLY A 246 5.83 -19.56 2.87
CA GLY A 246 7.22 -19.11 2.98
C GLY A 246 7.35 -17.59 3.10
N TYR A 247 6.60 -16.85 2.28
CA TYR A 247 6.53 -15.39 2.32
C TYR A 247 6.04 -14.90 3.69
N TYR A 248 4.93 -15.45 4.16
CA TYR A 248 4.31 -15.08 5.42
C TYR A 248 5.19 -15.44 6.62
N SER A 249 5.87 -16.60 6.59
CA SER A 249 6.81 -17.01 7.65
C SER A 249 7.98 -16.03 7.82
N VAL A 250 8.57 -15.57 6.72
CA VAL A 250 9.66 -14.57 6.77
C VAL A 250 9.16 -13.24 7.33
N LEU A 251 7.99 -12.75 6.89
CA LEU A 251 7.38 -11.53 7.44
C LEU A 251 7.11 -11.66 8.93
N LYS A 252 6.52 -12.78 9.35
CA LYS A 252 6.19 -13.07 10.74
C LYS A 252 7.44 -13.06 11.62
N ASN A 253 8.47 -13.81 11.24
CA ASN A 253 9.72 -13.90 12.02
C ASN A 253 10.39 -12.54 12.16
N PHE A 254 10.46 -11.78 11.06
CA PHE A 254 10.98 -10.42 11.06
C PHE A 254 10.22 -9.52 12.04
N CYS A 255 8.88 -9.55 12.01
CA CYS A 255 8.07 -8.69 12.89
C CYS A 255 8.14 -9.10 14.37
N ILE A 256 8.20 -10.39 14.67
CA ILE A 256 8.36 -10.89 16.05
C ILE A 256 9.62 -10.33 16.69
N GLN A 257 10.74 -10.39 15.98
CA GLN A 257 12.02 -9.86 16.45
C GLN A 257 12.00 -8.33 16.51
N ALA A 258 11.60 -7.67 15.42
CA ALA A 258 11.65 -6.22 15.31
C ALA A 258 10.75 -5.51 16.31
N LEU A 259 9.53 -6.01 16.53
CA LEU A 259 8.54 -5.42 17.43
C LEU A 259 8.61 -5.98 18.86
N ASN A 260 9.55 -6.91 19.13
CA ASN A 260 9.74 -7.59 20.41
C ASN A 260 8.43 -8.16 21.01
N VAL A 261 7.65 -8.84 20.16
CA VAL A 261 6.36 -9.43 20.53
C VAL A 261 6.55 -10.91 20.77
N GLN A 262 6.11 -11.41 21.93
CA GLN A 262 6.03 -12.86 22.15
C GLN A 262 4.95 -13.44 21.23
N ASP A 263 5.16 -14.66 20.70
CA ASP A 263 4.34 -15.37 19.69
C ASP A 263 2.90 -15.74 20.16
N LEU A 264 2.32 -14.95 21.08
CA LEU A 264 1.08 -15.22 21.79
C LEU A 264 -0.19 -14.96 20.96
N SER A 265 -0.11 -14.25 19.83
CA SER A 265 -1.26 -13.87 19.00
C SER A 265 -1.35 -14.58 17.65
N PHE A 266 -0.31 -15.28 17.19
CA PHE A 266 -0.33 -15.94 15.87
C PHE A 266 -0.89 -17.36 15.88
N THR A 267 -1.39 -17.84 17.02
CA THR A 267 -1.93 -19.20 17.21
C THR A 267 -3.43 -19.26 17.43
N LYS A 268 -4.13 -18.11 17.50
CA LYS A 268 -5.58 -18.08 17.55
C LYS A 268 -6.14 -17.84 16.14
N ASN A 269 -6.37 -18.96 15.44
CA ASN A 269 -7.35 -19.06 14.36
C ASN A 269 -8.77 -19.06 14.96
#